data_AF-A0A920PVK2-F1
#
_entry.id   AF-A0A920PVK2-F1
#
_cell.length_a   1.000
_cell.length_b   1.000
_cell.length_c   1.000
_cell.angle_alpha   90.00
_cell.angle_beta   90.00
_cell.angle_gamma   90.00
#
_symmetry.space_group_name_H-M   'P 1'
#
loop_
_entity.id
_entity.type
_entity.pdbx_description
1 polymer ?
#
loop_
_entity_poly.entity_id
_entity_poly.type
_entity_poly.pdbx_seq_one_letter_code
_entity_poly.pdbx_strand_id
1 'polypeptide(L)'
;MKPLNALPIAEEDFTASEALRTPAFWLIAFGHGFTSMVILAIMAHLGLLMVDKGYELQDAAFVVSVYTAGAMGFQLVGGYVGGKIPIRLALAFFTSMQALGVVVLVFADAKSTFYLFAVLFGLDLEGGTP
;
A
#
# COMPACT_ATOMS: atom_id res chain seq x y z
N MET A 1 52.35 5.61 2.07
CA MET A 1 51.03 5.29 1.47
C MET A 1 49.96 5.76 2.43
N LYS A 2 49.10 6.71 2.03
CA LYS A 2 47.99 7.21 2.86
C LYS A 2 46.75 6.37 2.52
N PRO A 3 46.03 5.79 3.51
CA PRO A 3 44.84 5.01 3.21
C PRO A 3 43.78 5.92 2.59
N LEU A 4 43.22 5.48 1.46
CA LEU A 4 42.04 6.08 0.84
C LEU A 4 40.86 5.81 1.79
N ASN A 5 40.59 6.76 2.68
CA ASN A 5 39.32 6.79 3.39
C ASN A 5 38.20 6.82 2.35
N ALA A 6 37.30 5.83 2.41
CA ALA A 6 36.07 5.85 1.63
C ALA A 6 35.37 7.19 1.87
N LEU A 7 35.16 7.96 0.79
CA LEU A 7 34.43 9.21 0.88
C LEU A 7 33.03 8.91 1.42
N PRO A 8 32.54 9.64 2.43
CA PRO A 8 31.17 9.49 2.86
C PRO A 8 30.29 9.80 1.64
N ILE A 9 29.44 8.86 1.26
CA ILE A 9 28.44 9.11 0.22
C ILE A 9 27.47 10.09 0.86
N ALA A 10 27.59 11.37 0.50
CA ALA A 10 26.67 12.39 0.99
C ALA A 10 25.28 12.02 0.48
N GLU A 11 24.36 11.72 1.40
CA GLU A 11 22.93 11.74 1.07
C GLU A 11 22.60 13.19 0.71
N GLU A 12 22.34 13.46 -0.57
CA GLU A 12 21.88 14.77 -1.01
C GLU A 12 20.44 14.97 -0.51
N ASP A 13 20.30 15.70 0.58
CA ASP A 13 19.00 16.16 1.07
C ASP A 13 18.46 17.25 0.15
N PHE A 14 17.30 17.01 -0.47
CA PHE A 14 16.61 17.99 -1.30
C PHE A 14 15.85 19.00 -0.43
N THR A 15 15.93 20.28 -0.77
CA THR A 15 14.94 21.26 -0.27
C THR A 15 13.57 20.98 -0.87
N ALA A 16 12.49 21.46 -0.24
CA ALA A 16 11.13 21.26 -0.76
C ALA A 16 10.96 21.75 -2.21
N SER A 17 11.58 22.87 -2.58
CA SER A 17 11.52 23.39 -3.95
C SER A 17 12.25 22.51 -4.95
N GLU A 18 13.34 21.86 -4.54
CA GLU A 18 14.08 20.94 -5.40
C GLU A 18 13.34 19.61 -5.55
N ALA A 19 12.80 19.07 -4.46
CA ALA A 19 11.99 17.86 -4.49
C ALA A 19 10.80 17.98 -5.47
N LEU A 20 10.06 19.10 -5.44
CA LEU A 20 8.94 19.39 -6.35
C LEU A 20 9.33 19.41 -7.84
N ARG A 21 10.60 19.66 -8.16
CA ARG A 21 11.11 19.65 -9.54
C ARG A 21 11.56 18.27 -9.99
N THR A 22 11.68 17.30 -9.08
CA THR A 22 12.05 15.93 -9.44
C THR A 22 10.85 15.13 -9.93
N PRO A 23 11.02 14.26 -10.94
CA PRO A 23 9.97 13.34 -11.35
C PRO A 23 9.63 12.30 -10.27
N ALA A 24 10.61 11.96 -9.41
CA ALA A 24 10.42 11.01 -8.31
C ALA A 24 9.33 11.48 -7.35
N PHE A 25 9.29 12.78 -7.01
CA PHE A 25 8.25 13.36 -6.18
C PHE A 25 6.85 13.12 -6.77
N TRP A 26 6.64 13.47 -8.03
CA TRP A 26 5.33 13.34 -8.67
C TRP A 26 4.89 11.89 -8.85
N LEU A 27 5.81 10.98 -9.19
CA LEU A 27 5.50 9.55 -9.28
C LEU A 27 5.02 8.99 -7.94
N ILE A 28 5.66 9.37 -6.84
CA ILE A 28 5.26 8.95 -5.49
C ILE A 28 3.93 9.60 -5.11
N ALA A 29 3.76 10.91 -5.33
CA ALA A 29 2.55 11.64 -4.98
C ALA A 29 1.31 11.11 -5.72
N PHE A 30 1.40 10.90 -7.03
CA PHE A 30 0.30 10.33 -7.80
C PHE A 30 0.09 8.86 -7.48
N GLY A 31 1.15 8.06 -7.33
CA GLY A 31 1.03 6.65 -6.98
C GLY A 31 0.30 6.43 -5.64
N HIS A 32 0.69 7.19 -4.62
CA HIS A 32 0.02 7.16 -3.33
C HIS A 32 -1.41 7.73 -3.44
N GLY A 33 -1.58 8.89 -4.09
CA GLY A 33 -2.89 9.51 -4.25
C GLY A 33 -3.93 8.61 -4.94
N PHE A 34 -3.55 7.94 -6.03
CA PHE A 34 -4.43 6.98 -6.70
C PHE A 34 -4.77 5.78 -5.81
N THR A 35 -3.80 5.28 -5.05
CA THR A 35 -4.02 4.17 -4.11
C THR A 35 -5.04 4.59 -3.04
N SER A 36 -4.89 5.78 -2.45
CA SER A 36 -5.86 6.32 -1.48
C SER A 36 -7.26 6.48 -2.07
N MET A 37 -7.37 6.93 -3.33
CA MET A 37 -8.66 7.05 -4.02
C MET A 37 -9.35 5.70 -4.18
N VAL A 38 -8.61 4.66 -4.56
CA VAL A 38 -9.14 3.29 -4.70
C VAL A 38 -9.62 2.75 -3.36
N ILE A 39 -8.82 2.90 -2.30
CA ILE A 39 -9.19 2.48 -0.94
C ILE A 39 -10.50 3.15 -0.52
N LEU A 40 -10.60 4.47 -0.68
CA LEU A 40 -11.82 5.22 -0.30
C LEU A 40 -13.05 4.75 -1.09
N ALA A 41 -12.90 4.57 -2.41
CA ALA A 41 -13.99 4.11 -3.26
C ALA A 41 -14.47 2.71 -2.86
N ILE A 42 -13.56 1.78 -2.62
CA ILE A 42 -13.91 0.41 -2.21
C ILE A 42 -14.56 0.43 -0.83
N MET A 43 -13.99 1.11 0.17
CA MET A 43 -14.57 1.16 1.52
C MET A 43 -15.99 1.75 1.53
N ALA A 44 -16.27 2.72 0.65
CA ALA A 44 -17.60 3.30 0.52
C ALA A 44 -18.63 2.36 -0.16
N HIS A 45 -18.19 1.49 -1.08
CA HIS A 45 -19.10 0.71 -1.93
C HIS A 45 -19.07 -0.81 -1.68
N LEU A 46 -18.13 -1.33 -0.88
CA LEU A 46 -17.99 -2.77 -0.65
C LEU A 46 -19.25 -3.37 -0.01
N GLY A 47 -19.85 -2.66 0.95
CA GLY A 47 -21.11 -3.08 1.55
C GLY A 47 -22.25 -3.19 0.52
N LEU A 48 -22.38 -2.20 -0.35
CA LEU A 48 -23.38 -2.21 -1.44
C LEU A 48 -23.13 -3.37 -2.40
N LEU A 49 -21.90 -3.55 -2.86
CA LEU A 49 -21.50 -4.63 -3.76
C LEU A 49 -21.84 -6.02 -3.20
N MET A 50 -21.56 -6.24 -1.91
CA MET A 50 -21.81 -7.53 -1.27
C MET A 50 -23.31 -7.78 -1.05
N VAL A 51 -24.07 -6.74 -0.67
CA VAL A 51 -25.53 -6.83 -0.55
C VAL A 51 -26.19 -7.10 -1.91
N ASP A 52 -25.73 -6.45 -2.98
CA ASP A 52 -26.20 -6.71 -4.35
C ASP A 52 -25.95 -8.16 -4.79
N LYS A 53 -24.91 -8.80 -4.23
CA LYS A 53 -24.58 -10.22 -4.43
C LYS A 53 -25.27 -11.17 -3.44
N GLY A 54 -26.17 -10.66 -2.61
CA GLY A 54 -26.99 -11.45 -1.68
C GLY A 54 -26.33 -11.77 -0.34
N TYR A 55 -25.24 -11.09 0.02
CA TYR A 55 -24.60 -11.21 1.32
C TYR A 55 -25.17 -10.23 2.35
N GLU A 56 -24.93 -10.50 3.63
CA GLU A 56 -25.34 -9.60 4.70
C GLU A 56 -24.33 -8.45 4.87
N LEU A 57 -24.78 -7.29 5.36
CA LEU A 57 -23.89 -6.17 5.66
C LEU A 57 -22.78 -6.55 6.66
N GLN A 58 -23.07 -7.50 7.56
CA GLN A 58 -22.11 -8.05 8.49
C GLN A 58 -20.95 -8.78 7.79
N ASP A 59 -21.21 -9.49 6.69
CA ASP A 59 -20.15 -10.17 5.91
C ASP A 59 -19.14 -9.13 5.38
N ALA A 60 -19.63 -7.99 4.87
CA ALA A 60 -18.78 -6.90 4.40
C ALA A 60 -17.94 -6.30 5.54
N ALA A 61 -18.52 -6.12 6.72
CA ALA A 61 -17.78 -5.64 7.90
C ALA A 61 -16.64 -6.59 8.30
N PHE A 62 -16.84 -7.90 8.18
CA PHE A 62 -15.76 -8.88 8.43
C PHE A 62 -14.65 -8.79 7.38
N VAL A 63 -14.99 -8.64 6.10
CA VAL A 63 -14.00 -8.45 5.02
C VAL A 63 -13.17 -7.18 5.28
N VAL A 64 -13.81 -6.07 5.62
CA VAL A 64 -13.11 -4.83 6.02
C VAL A 64 -12.24 -5.05 7.25
N SER A 65 -12.69 -5.81 8.24
CA SER A 65 -11.91 -6.12 9.44
C SER A 65 -10.64 -6.90 9.13
N VAL A 66 -10.71 -7.88 8.22
CA VAL A 66 -9.53 -8.64 7.76
C VAL A 66 -8.54 -7.72 7.04
N TYR A 67 -9.04 -6.86 6.14
CA TYR A 67 -8.22 -5.84 5.49
C TYR A 67 -7.51 -4.95 6.51
N THR A 68 -8.25 -4.39 7.47
CA THR A 68 -7.71 -3.48 8.50
C THR A 68 -6.70 -4.18 9.39
N ALA A 69 -6.96 -5.42 9.80
CA ALA A 69 -6.02 -6.20 10.61
C ALA A 69 -4.72 -6.48 9.85
N GLY A 70 -4.81 -6.80 8.55
CA GLY A 70 -3.66 -6.94 7.66
C GLY A 70 -2.86 -5.63 7.58
N ALA A 71 -3.55 -4.52 7.29
CA ALA A 71 -2.92 -3.20 7.14
C ALA A 71 -2.20 -2.79 8.42
N MET A 72 -2.84 -2.92 9.58
CA MET A 72 -2.22 -2.63 10.88
C MET A 72 -0.98 -3.50 11.12
N GLY A 73 -1.06 -4.80 10.81
CA GLY A 73 0.07 -5.72 10.95
C GLY A 73 1.26 -5.33 10.08
N PHE A 74 1.01 -5.00 8.82
CA PHE A 74 2.07 -4.62 7.88
C PHE A 74 2.61 -3.22 8.10
N GLN A 75 1.84 -2.29 8.64
CA GLN A 75 2.31 -0.97 9.04
C GLN A 75 3.34 -1.08 10.18
N LEU A 76 3.12 -1.97 11.16
CA LEU A 76 4.08 -2.27 12.23
C LEU A 76 5.37 -2.90 11.68
N VAL A 77 5.23 -3.90 10.80
CA VAL A 77 6.38 -4.57 10.18
C VAL A 77 7.16 -3.59 9.30
N GLY A 78 6.46 -2.77 8.52
CA GLY A 78 7.07 -1.75 7.69
C GLY A 78 7.89 -0.79 8.53
N GLY A 79 7.36 -0.30 9.64
CA GLY A 79 8.05 0.69 10.47
C GLY A 79 9.40 0.17 10.98
N TYR A 80 9.48 -1.14 11.21
CA TYR A 80 10.72 -1.80 11.61
C TYR A 80 11.66 -2.14 10.44
N VAL A 81 11.12 -2.52 9.27
CA VAL A 81 11.89 -3.02 8.12
C VAL A 81 12.23 -1.93 7.11
N GLY A 82 11.59 -0.77 7.17
CA GLY A 82 11.68 0.31 6.19
C GLY A 82 13.10 0.85 5.94
N GLY A 83 13.98 0.78 6.94
CA GLY A 83 15.39 1.16 6.79
C GLY A 83 16.28 0.12 6.09
N LYS A 84 15.77 -1.09 5.82
CA LYS A 84 16.57 -2.22 5.30
C LYS A 84 16.31 -2.54 3.82
N ILE A 85 15.23 -2.04 3.25
CA ILE A 85 14.80 -2.33 1.88
C ILE A 85 14.66 -1.01 1.12
N PRO A 86 15.11 -0.90 -0.15
CA PRO A 86 14.87 0.29 -0.95
C PRO A 86 13.36 0.58 -1.04
N ILE A 87 12.93 1.73 -0.49
CA ILE A 87 11.51 2.11 -0.39
C ILE A 87 10.77 2.05 -1.74
N ARG A 88 11.48 2.34 -2.84
CA ARG A 88 10.94 2.28 -4.20
C ARG A 88 10.50 0.87 -4.60
N LEU A 89 11.28 -0.14 -4.24
CA LEU A 89 10.98 -1.54 -4.55
C LEU A 89 9.85 -2.07 -3.67
N ALA A 90 9.85 -1.69 -2.39
CA ALA A 90 8.75 -2.00 -1.47
C ALA A 90 7.44 -1.42 -2.00
N LEU A 91 7.39 -0.11 -2.26
CA LEU A 91 6.20 0.55 -2.80
C LEU A 91 5.72 -0.09 -4.10
N ALA A 92 6.62 -0.38 -5.07
CA ALA A 92 6.24 -1.03 -6.32
C ALA A 92 5.63 -2.43 -6.10
N PHE A 93 6.20 -3.22 -5.19
CA PHE A 93 5.71 -4.55 -4.87
C PHE A 93 4.32 -4.52 -4.21
N PHE A 94 4.14 -3.71 -3.17
CA PHE A 94 2.87 -3.62 -2.44
C PHE A 94 1.76 -2.98 -3.28
N THR A 95 2.06 -1.93 -4.04
CA THR A 95 1.06 -1.33 -4.96
C THR A 95 0.66 -2.32 -6.07
N SER A 96 1.58 -3.15 -6.55
CA SER A 96 1.24 -4.23 -7.50
C SER A 96 0.35 -5.30 -6.86
N MET A 97 0.59 -5.63 -5.60
CA MET A 97 -0.23 -6.57 -4.83
C MET A 97 -1.63 -6.02 -4.56
N GLN A 98 -1.75 -4.73 -4.21
CA GLN A 98 -3.03 -4.05 -4.09
C GLN A 98 -3.79 -4.04 -5.43
N ALA A 99 -3.11 -3.71 -6.54
CA ALA A 99 -3.72 -3.75 -7.87
C ALA A 99 -4.26 -5.15 -8.21
N LEU A 100 -3.50 -6.21 -7.87
CA LEU A 100 -3.98 -7.59 -8.01
C LEU A 100 -5.19 -7.87 -7.12
N GLY A 101 -5.20 -7.37 -5.88
CA GLY A 101 -6.35 -7.45 -4.98
C GLY A 101 -7.60 -6.84 -5.63
N VAL A 102 -7.50 -5.65 -6.20
CA VAL A 102 -8.62 -5.00 -6.91
C VAL A 102 -9.12 -5.87 -8.06
N VAL A 103 -8.21 -6.46 -8.85
CA VAL A 103 -8.60 -7.39 -9.93
C VAL A 103 -9.36 -8.60 -9.36
N VAL A 104 -8.91 -9.17 -8.24
CA VAL A 104 -9.62 -10.25 -7.56
C VAL A 104 -11.02 -9.82 -7.12
N LEU A 105 -11.17 -8.61 -6.58
CA LEU A 105 -12.46 -8.07 -6.12
C LEU A 105 -13.46 -7.90 -7.28
N VAL A 106 -12.99 -7.45 -8.45
CA VAL A 106 -13.84 -7.28 -9.65
C VAL A 106 -14.57 -8.56 -10.02
N PHE A 107 -13.93 -9.72 -9.82
CA PHE A 107 -14.48 -11.04 -10.14
C PHE A 107 -14.93 -11.83 -8.90
N ALA A 108 -15.13 -11.16 -7.75
CA ALA A 108 -15.48 -11.85 -6.51
C ALA A 108 -16.97 -12.20 -6.44
N ASP A 109 -17.30 -13.49 -6.51
CA ASP A 109 -18.67 -14.01 -6.31
C ASP A 109 -18.83 -14.84 -5.02
N ALA A 110 -17.73 -15.33 -4.46
CA ALA A 110 -17.72 -16.14 -3.25
C ALA A 110 -17.08 -15.39 -2.08
N LYS A 111 -17.54 -15.65 -0.84
CA LYS A 111 -16.95 -15.08 0.40
C LYS A 111 -15.43 -15.24 0.46
N SER A 112 -14.92 -16.41 0.07
CA SER A 112 -13.48 -16.69 0.04
C SER A 112 -12.71 -15.73 -0.86
N THR A 113 -13.29 -15.31 -1.98
CA THR A 113 -12.67 -14.38 -2.94
C THR A 113 -12.65 -12.96 -2.38
N PHE A 114 -13.68 -12.55 -1.63
CA PHE A 114 -13.66 -11.29 -0.88
C PHE A 114 -12.58 -11.28 0.22
N TYR A 115 -12.42 -12.39 0.94
CA TYR A 115 -11.33 -12.50 1.92
C TYR A 115 -9.95 -12.54 1.27
N LEU A 116 -9.80 -13.19 0.11
CA LEU A 116 -8.55 -13.15 -0.66
C LEU A 116 -8.22 -11.72 -1.09
N PHE A 117 -9.20 -10.97 -1.58
CA PHE A 117 -9.06 -9.53 -1.82
C PHE A 117 -8.60 -8.80 -0.55
N ALA A 118 -9.28 -8.98 0.58
CA ALA A 118 -8.96 -8.27 1.81
C ALA A 118 -7.55 -8.56 2.30
N VAL A 119 -7.07 -9.80 2.16
CA VAL A 119 -5.69 -10.16 2.45
C VAL A 119 -4.76 -9.43 1.47
N LEU A 120 -4.89 -9.64 0.17
CA LEU A 120 -3.99 -9.02 -0.84
C LEU A 120 -3.94 -7.50 -0.75
N PHE A 121 -5.08 -6.87 -0.47
CA PHE A 121 -5.23 -5.42 -0.42
C PHE A 121 -4.81 -4.84 0.93
N GLY A 122 -4.95 -5.61 2.03
CA GLY A 122 -4.50 -5.23 3.37
C GLY A 122 -3.00 -5.44 3.59
N LEU A 123 -2.33 -6.15 2.69
CA LEU A 123 -0.87 -6.21 2.63
C LEU A 123 -0.34 -4.88 2.08
N ASP A 124 -0.33 -3.85 2.91
CA ASP A 124 0.25 -2.55 2.58
C ASP A 124 1.34 -2.17 3.58
N LEU A 125 2.49 -1.75 3.08
CA LEU A 125 3.65 -1.42 3.90
C LEU A 125 3.85 0.09 3.92
N GLU A 126 3.12 0.74 4.83
CA GLU A 126 3.18 2.19 5.08
C GLU A 126 4.24 2.58 6.13
N GLY A 127 5.10 1.64 6.51
CA GLY A 127 6.08 1.85 7.56
C GLY A 127 7.49 2.01 6.99
N GLY A 128 8.10 3.16 7.27
CA GLY A 128 9.42 3.52 6.78
C GLY A 128 9.51 5.00 6.44
N THR A 129 9.11 5.87 7.36
CA THR A 129 9.62 7.24 7.35
C THR A 129 11.09 7.20 7.77
N PRO A 130 12.05 7.63 6.94
CA PRO A 130 13.24 8.27 7.48
C PRO A 130 12.85 9.56 8.23
#